data_AF-K3WRQ6-F1
#
_entry.id   AF-K3WRQ6-F1
#
_cell.length_a   1.000
_cell.length_b   1.000
_cell.length_c   1.000
_cell.angle_alpha   90.00
_cell.angle_beta   90.00
_cell.angle_gamma   90.00
#
_symmetry.space_group_name_H-M   'P 1'
#
loop_
_entity.id
_entity.type
_entity.pdbx_description
1 polymer ?
#
loop_
_entity_poly.entity_id
_entity_poly.type
_entity_poly.pdbx_seq_one_letter_code
_entity_poly.pdbx_strand_id
1 'polypeptide(L)'
;MIRVWQRWCSRDLVLLFVVYALLVAAAVFVLYFRQQLVGSKWMDIVRGSFDRYAETFSTGMLVTGCVLLALVLFGSIVTPFRHKKLLVVYAMWLTLSLIMMVFLIVSAFQMGNEAATWRRHRFSDDVVSGNSTHQTKQELVAQHFNSLYCDAQRAYVCDHATVNELLEFRLGNLTLSSAANSFNASESGASCKFRDSAFEQLCAYCSGLRDDYDALKSIAKWSMKKCGFSSSTAAFCSAFNATSTSNNNVSETALLDTQDVGTESPYGSCRVKLLDATIFWSEAFGIAWSATGFLLIVLLFFVVLLLRKHTHADALDLDDVDNNTEAVYEKA
;
A
#
# COMPACT_ATOMS: atom_id res chain seq x y z
N MET A 1 30.79 -14.11 34.39
CA MET A 1 29.70 -14.58 33.50
C MET A 1 28.38 -14.82 34.22
N ILE A 2 28.33 -15.51 35.37
CA ILE A 2 27.06 -15.83 36.07
C ILE A 2 26.30 -14.57 36.56
N ARG A 3 27.00 -13.54 37.07
CA ARG A 3 26.38 -12.25 37.44
C ARG A 3 25.87 -11.43 36.24
N VAL A 4 26.37 -11.71 35.03
CA VAL A 4 25.87 -11.08 33.80
C VAL A 4 24.52 -11.71 33.47
N TRP A 5 24.41 -13.05 33.51
CA TRP A 5 23.14 -13.76 33.29
C TRP A 5 22.06 -13.45 34.33
N GLN A 6 22.42 -13.21 35.59
CA GLN A 6 21.45 -12.84 36.62
C GLN A 6 20.87 -11.41 36.43
N ARG A 7 21.60 -10.49 35.76
CA ARG A 7 21.07 -9.18 35.35
C ARG A 7 20.16 -9.26 34.12
N TRP A 8 20.28 -10.32 33.31
CA TRP A 8 19.45 -10.53 32.12
C TRP A 8 18.04 -11.03 32.45
N CYS A 9 17.82 -11.55 33.67
CA CYS A 9 16.52 -12.03 34.15
C CYS A 9 15.68 -10.94 34.85
N SER A 10 15.88 -9.67 34.50
CA SER A 10 14.99 -8.59 34.95
C SER A 10 13.74 -8.56 34.08
N ARG A 11 12.57 -8.43 34.72
CA ARG A 11 11.27 -8.17 34.09
C ARG A 11 11.35 -7.07 33.01
N ASP A 12 12.21 -6.07 33.21
CA ASP A 12 12.37 -4.93 32.31
C ASP A 12 13.07 -5.31 30.99
N LEU A 13 14.02 -6.25 31.02
CA LEU A 13 14.73 -6.71 29.82
C LEU A 13 13.86 -7.63 28.97
N VAL A 14 13.07 -8.49 29.62
CA VAL A 14 12.08 -9.35 28.92
C VAL A 14 11.04 -8.48 28.21
N LEU A 15 10.50 -7.47 28.89
CA LEU A 15 9.51 -6.56 28.31
C LEU A 15 10.10 -5.79 27.12
N LEU A 16 11.34 -5.33 27.22
CA LEU A 16 12.02 -4.60 26.15
C LEU A 16 12.30 -5.49 24.92
N PHE A 17 12.68 -6.75 25.14
CA PHE A 17 12.81 -7.73 24.05
C PHE A 17 11.48 -8.01 23.35
N VAL A 18 10.39 -8.16 24.10
CA VAL A 18 9.03 -8.34 23.54
C VAL A 18 8.64 -7.14 22.67
N VAL A 19 8.89 -5.92 23.14
CA VAL A 19 8.57 -4.71 22.36
C VAL A 19 9.42 -4.62 21.09
N TYR A 20 10.70 -5.00 21.14
CA TYR A 20 11.52 -5.10 19.92
C TYR A 20 11.03 -6.16 18.95
N ALA A 21 10.63 -7.34 19.44
CA ALA A 21 10.06 -8.37 18.58
C ALA A 21 8.77 -7.88 17.88
N LEU A 22 7.90 -7.17 18.62
CA LEU A 22 6.69 -6.56 18.05
C LEU A 22 7.01 -5.49 17.01
N LEU A 23 8.04 -4.65 17.25
CA LEU A 23 8.48 -3.66 16.27
C LEU A 23 9.07 -4.30 15.00
N VAL A 24 9.86 -5.38 15.13
CA VAL A 24 10.37 -6.11 13.96
C VAL A 24 9.21 -6.70 13.17
N ALA A 25 8.25 -7.32 13.85
CA ALA A 25 7.05 -7.84 13.19
C ALA A 25 6.29 -6.73 12.45
N ALA A 26 6.12 -5.56 13.07
CA ALA A 26 5.49 -4.39 12.43
C ALA A 26 6.30 -3.90 11.22
N ALA A 27 7.63 -3.79 11.33
CA ALA A 27 8.50 -3.33 10.25
C ALA A 27 8.49 -4.29 9.05
N VAL A 28 8.61 -5.59 9.31
CA VAL A 28 8.55 -6.63 8.27
C VAL A 28 7.17 -6.63 7.62
N PHE A 29 6.09 -6.50 8.39
CA PHE A 29 4.74 -6.42 7.84
C PHE A 29 4.57 -5.22 6.91
N VAL A 30 5.06 -4.02 7.30
CA VAL A 30 4.99 -2.81 6.45
C VAL A 30 5.78 -3.00 5.15
N LEU A 31 6.99 -3.57 5.21
CA LEU A 31 7.82 -3.81 4.03
C LEU A 31 7.21 -4.86 3.10
N TYR A 32 6.69 -5.96 3.65
CA TYR A 32 5.98 -7.00 2.92
C TYR A 32 4.74 -6.42 2.21
N PHE A 33 3.94 -5.64 2.95
CA PHE A 33 2.75 -5.04 2.40
C PHE A 33 3.07 -4.01 1.30
N ARG A 34 4.13 -3.21 1.46
CA ARG A 34 4.63 -2.34 0.40
C ARG A 34 5.00 -3.14 -0.85
N GLN A 35 5.72 -4.26 -0.70
CA GLN A 35 6.10 -5.10 -1.84
C GLN A 35 4.86 -5.62 -2.57
N GLN A 36 3.82 -6.01 -1.83
CA GLN A 36 2.54 -6.38 -2.41
C GLN A 36 1.90 -5.19 -3.15
N LEU A 37 1.87 -4.00 -2.55
CA LEU A 37 1.29 -2.80 -3.15
C LEU A 37 2.03 -2.27 -4.38
N VAL A 38 3.36 -2.37 -4.41
CA VAL A 38 4.19 -1.92 -5.55
C VAL A 38 4.23 -2.99 -6.63
N GLY A 39 4.24 -4.27 -6.23
CA GLY A 39 4.18 -5.40 -7.15
C GLY A 39 2.81 -5.50 -7.82
N SER A 40 1.74 -5.20 -7.10
CA SER A 40 0.42 -5.01 -7.70
C SER A 40 0.32 -3.62 -8.31
N LYS A 41 -0.10 -3.43 -9.56
CA LYS A 41 -0.27 -2.09 -10.16
C LYS A 41 -1.35 -1.20 -9.47
N TRP A 42 -1.82 -1.57 -8.27
CA TRP A 42 -2.73 -0.79 -7.44
C TRP A 42 -2.23 0.63 -7.16
N MET A 43 -0.92 0.79 -6.97
CA MET A 43 -0.34 2.13 -6.78
C MET A 43 -0.45 2.99 -8.04
N ASP A 44 -0.51 2.40 -9.23
CA ASP A 44 -0.61 3.15 -10.50
C ASP A 44 -2.02 3.75 -10.69
N ILE A 45 -3.06 3.10 -10.13
CA ILE A 45 -4.43 3.66 -10.07
C ILE A 45 -4.46 4.97 -9.27
N VAL A 46 -3.66 5.02 -8.21
CA VAL A 46 -3.67 6.12 -7.23
C VAL A 46 -2.69 7.22 -7.63
N ARG A 47 -1.64 6.90 -8.40
CA ARG A 47 -0.59 7.84 -8.83
C ARG A 47 -1.19 9.09 -9.46
N GLY A 48 -2.05 8.99 -10.46
CA GLY A 48 -2.59 10.21 -11.08
C GLY A 48 -3.27 11.24 -10.14
N SER A 49 -4.25 10.84 -9.32
CA SER A 49 -4.94 11.79 -8.41
C SER A 49 -4.09 12.27 -7.24
N PHE A 50 -3.16 11.42 -6.82
CA PHE A 50 -2.47 11.56 -5.55
C PHE A 50 -0.96 11.54 -5.74
N ASP A 51 -0.38 11.87 -6.90
CA ASP A 51 1.04 11.63 -7.22
C ASP A 51 1.96 12.05 -6.07
N ARG A 52 1.71 13.25 -5.53
CA ARG A 52 2.43 13.80 -4.38
C ARG A 52 2.32 12.94 -3.11
N TYR A 53 1.16 12.33 -2.85
CA TYR A 53 0.91 11.48 -1.70
C TYR A 53 1.22 10.01 -1.95
N ALA A 54 1.02 9.49 -3.16
CA ALA A 54 1.24 8.11 -3.56
C ALA A 54 2.74 7.76 -3.55
N GLU A 55 3.58 8.63 -4.12
CA GLU A 55 5.03 8.50 -4.04
C GLU A 55 5.53 8.65 -2.61
N THR A 56 5.00 9.65 -1.88
CA THR A 56 5.36 9.88 -0.47
C THR A 56 4.91 8.73 0.43
N PHE A 57 3.78 8.09 0.14
CA PHE A 57 3.25 6.96 0.91
C PHE A 57 4.06 5.69 0.64
N SER A 58 4.35 5.37 -0.62
CA SER A 58 5.17 4.20 -0.97
C SER A 58 6.63 4.36 -0.50
N THR A 59 7.21 5.55 -0.69
CA THR A 59 8.56 5.88 -0.21
C THR A 59 8.57 5.95 1.31
N GLY A 60 7.55 6.54 1.93
CA GLY A 60 7.37 6.63 3.36
C GLY A 60 7.31 5.25 4.02
N MET A 61 6.53 4.31 3.47
CA MET A 61 6.49 2.92 3.95
C MET A 61 7.86 2.24 3.90
N LEU A 62 8.64 2.47 2.84
CA LEU A 62 10.00 1.93 2.71
C LEU A 62 10.94 2.52 3.77
N VAL A 63 11.01 3.85 3.81
CA VAL A 63 11.89 4.59 4.72
C VAL A 63 11.55 4.24 6.16
N THR A 64 10.28 4.28 6.53
CA THR A 64 9.84 3.97 7.89
C THR A 64 10.09 2.51 8.27
N GLY A 65 9.85 1.55 7.35
CA GLY A 65 10.19 0.14 7.60
C GLY A 65 11.68 -0.07 7.86
N CYS A 66 12.55 0.52 7.04
CA CYS A 66 14.00 0.47 7.23
C CYS A 66 14.45 1.15 8.53
N VAL A 67 13.89 2.32 8.85
CA VAL A 67 14.20 3.05 10.08
C VAL A 67 13.79 2.26 11.32
N LEU A 68 12.61 1.60 11.32
CA LEU A 68 12.18 0.75 12.42
C LEU A 68 13.13 -0.45 12.64
N LEU A 69 13.61 -1.08 11.57
CA LEU A 69 14.61 -2.14 11.68
C LEU A 69 15.94 -1.62 12.24
N ALA A 70 16.41 -0.48 11.74
CA ALA A 70 17.63 0.16 12.25
C ALA A 70 17.49 0.55 13.73
N LEU A 71 16.33 1.05 14.15
CA LEU A 71 16.03 1.36 15.54
C LEU A 71 16.08 0.12 16.44
N VAL A 72 15.53 -1.01 15.98
CA VAL A 72 15.58 -2.25 16.77
C VAL A 72 17.03 -2.75 16.89
N LEU A 73 17.78 -2.77 15.80
CA LEU A 73 19.18 -3.19 15.81
C LEU A 73 20.01 -2.28 16.72
N PHE A 74 19.89 -0.97 16.55
CA PHE A 74 20.61 -0.01 17.38
C PHE A 74 20.17 -0.09 18.84
N GLY A 75 18.87 -0.17 19.12
CA GLY A 75 18.32 -0.32 20.46
C GLY A 75 18.79 -1.58 21.19
N SER A 76 18.92 -2.70 20.48
CA SER A 76 19.44 -3.97 21.03
C SER A 76 20.89 -3.86 21.49
N ILE A 77 21.68 -3.01 20.83
CA ILE A 77 23.07 -2.71 21.19
C ILE A 77 23.08 -1.67 22.31
N VAL A 78 22.28 -0.61 22.22
CA VAL A 78 22.33 0.53 23.16
C VAL A 78 21.92 0.14 24.59
N THR A 79 20.86 -0.66 24.70
CA THR A 79 20.25 -1.04 25.97
C THR A 79 21.21 -1.73 26.96
N PRO A 80 22.04 -2.72 26.56
CA PRO A 80 22.98 -3.36 27.47
C PRO A 80 24.16 -2.47 27.89
N PHE A 81 24.65 -1.57 27.03
CA PHE A 81 25.83 -0.75 27.34
C PHE A 81 25.54 0.40 28.31
N ARG A 82 24.27 0.82 28.46
CA ARG A 82 23.81 1.86 29.40
C ARG A 82 24.58 3.19 29.36
N HIS A 83 25.28 3.51 28.27
CA HIS A 83 25.98 4.79 28.15
C HIS A 83 24.99 5.95 27.93
N LYS A 84 25.07 7.01 28.76
CA LYS A 84 24.19 8.19 28.70
C LYS A 84 24.10 8.81 27.30
N LYS A 85 25.25 9.08 26.68
CA LYS A 85 25.33 9.71 25.36
C LYS A 85 24.60 8.87 24.29
N LEU A 86 24.75 7.55 24.38
CA LEU A 86 24.15 6.62 23.43
C LEU A 86 22.62 6.53 23.60
N LEU A 87 22.11 6.54 24.83
CA LEU A 87 20.66 6.59 25.10
C LEU A 87 20.04 7.91 24.64
N VAL A 88 20.73 9.04 24.80
CA VAL A 88 20.23 10.35 24.33
C VAL A 88 20.12 10.37 22.80
N VAL A 89 21.14 9.89 22.09
CA VAL A 89 21.09 9.75 20.63
C VAL A 89 19.94 8.82 20.21
N TYR A 90 19.80 7.67 20.87
CA TYR A 90 18.69 6.76 20.58
C TYR A 90 17.31 7.39 20.81
N ALA A 91 17.14 8.18 21.87
CA ALA A 91 15.91 8.92 22.13
C ALA A 91 15.59 9.92 21.01
N MET A 92 16.59 10.63 20.46
CA MET A 92 16.39 11.53 19.31
C MET A 92 15.94 10.77 18.06
N TRP A 93 16.50 9.59 17.79
CA TRP A 93 16.07 8.77 16.64
C TRP A 93 14.64 8.25 16.82
N LEU A 94 14.25 7.88 18.05
CA LEU A 94 12.88 7.48 18.36
C LEU A 94 11.88 8.62 18.17
N THR A 95 12.20 9.85 18.61
CA THR A 95 11.31 11.00 18.43
C THR A 95 11.14 11.37 16.96
N LEU A 96 12.23 11.36 16.18
CA LEU A 96 12.16 11.59 14.73
C LEU A 96 11.28 10.56 14.03
N SER A 97 11.39 9.28 14.41
CA SER A 97 10.58 8.20 13.85
C SER A 97 9.10 8.33 14.22
N LEU A 98 8.81 8.83 15.43
CA LEU A 98 7.45 9.11 15.87
C LEU A 98 6.82 10.26 15.06
N ILE A 99 7.57 11.32 14.78
CA ILE A 99 7.11 12.43 13.91
C ILE A 99 6.76 11.91 12.51
N MET A 100 7.63 11.07 11.94
CA MET A 100 7.37 10.45 10.63
C MET A 100 6.11 9.58 10.64
N MET A 101 5.87 8.84 11.72
CA MET A 101 4.63 8.05 11.85
C MET A 101 3.37 8.91 11.93
N VAL A 102 3.41 10.03 12.64
CA VAL A 102 2.28 10.96 12.68
C VAL A 102 1.95 11.48 11.28
N PHE A 103 2.97 11.82 10.49
CA PHE A 103 2.78 12.25 9.10
C PHE A 103 2.11 11.17 8.24
N LEU A 104 2.54 9.91 8.39
CA LEU A 104 1.92 8.77 7.72
C LEU A 104 0.46 8.60 8.13
N ILE A 105 0.15 8.59 9.43
CA ILE A 105 -1.21 8.48 9.96
C ILE A 105 -2.13 9.55 9.36
N VAL A 106 -1.69 10.81 9.38
CA VAL A 106 -2.46 11.94 8.81
C VAL A 106 -2.70 11.73 7.32
N SER A 107 -1.68 11.30 6.58
CA SER A 107 -1.80 11.05 5.13
C SER A 107 -2.82 9.95 4.82
N ALA A 108 -2.82 8.85 5.57
CA ALA A 108 -3.82 7.79 5.40
C ALA A 108 -5.25 8.30 5.67
N PHE A 109 -5.48 9.00 6.79
CA PHE A 109 -6.82 9.51 7.10
C PHE A 109 -7.30 10.57 6.11
N GLN A 110 -6.40 11.40 5.57
CA GLN A 110 -6.75 12.35 4.51
C GLN A 110 -7.22 11.62 3.25
N MET A 111 -6.52 10.57 2.80
CA MET A 111 -6.97 9.75 1.68
C MET A 111 -8.35 9.14 1.93
N GLY A 112 -8.60 8.63 3.13
CA GLY A 112 -9.90 8.08 3.52
C GLY A 112 -11.03 9.11 3.49
N ASN A 113 -10.77 10.30 4.03
CA ASN A 113 -11.76 11.38 4.06
C ASN A 113 -12.07 11.95 2.67
N GLU A 114 -11.05 12.06 1.80
CA GLU A 114 -11.26 12.43 0.40
C GLU A 114 -12.08 11.37 -0.34
N ALA A 115 -11.76 10.08 -0.17
CA ALA A 115 -12.54 8.99 -0.76
C ALA A 115 -13.98 8.96 -0.25
N ALA A 116 -14.21 9.22 1.04
CA ALA A 116 -15.55 9.36 1.63
C ALA A 116 -16.31 10.59 1.10
N THR A 117 -15.59 11.66 0.76
CA THR A 117 -16.17 12.85 0.13
C THR A 117 -16.58 12.55 -1.31
N TRP A 118 -15.72 11.89 -2.09
CA TRP A 118 -16.07 11.45 -3.45
C TRP A 118 -17.21 10.45 -3.44
N ARG A 119 -17.29 9.57 -2.45
CA ARG A 119 -18.41 8.62 -2.30
C ARG A 119 -19.77 9.33 -2.18
N ARG A 120 -19.81 10.47 -1.51
CA ARG A 120 -21.04 11.23 -1.25
C ARG A 120 -21.51 12.06 -2.44
N HIS A 121 -20.59 12.52 -3.29
CA HIS A 121 -20.93 13.31 -4.49
C HIS A 121 -21.13 12.39 -5.70
N ARG A 122 -22.13 12.66 -6.55
CA ARG A 122 -22.24 11.93 -7.80
C ARG A 122 -21.20 12.49 -8.77
N PHE A 123 -20.58 11.61 -9.55
CA PHE A 123 -19.62 12.01 -10.57
C PHE A 123 -20.21 13.06 -11.55
N SER A 124 -21.51 12.94 -11.85
CA SER A 124 -22.24 13.90 -12.70
C SER A 124 -22.41 15.28 -12.08
N ASP A 125 -22.42 15.42 -10.75
CA ASP A 125 -22.64 16.71 -10.08
C ASP A 125 -21.37 17.58 -10.14
N ASP A 126 -20.20 16.94 -10.06
CA ASP A 126 -18.88 17.60 -10.15
C ASP A 126 -18.62 18.16 -11.56
N VAL A 127 -19.14 17.47 -12.60
CA VAL A 127 -19.02 17.90 -14.01
C VAL A 127 -19.86 19.15 -14.30
N VAL A 128 -21.08 19.22 -13.73
CA VAL A 128 -22.00 20.35 -13.92
C VAL A 128 -21.56 21.58 -13.12
N SER A 129 -20.88 21.40 -11.98
CA SER A 129 -20.45 22.49 -11.10
C SER A 129 -19.25 23.30 -11.63
N GLY A 130 -18.58 22.87 -12.71
CA GLY A 130 -17.41 23.58 -13.28
C GLY A 130 -16.24 23.76 -12.31
N ASN A 131 -16.23 23.01 -11.19
CA ASN A 131 -15.19 23.12 -10.17
C ASN A 131 -13.97 22.30 -10.59
N SER A 132 -13.15 22.91 -11.45
CA SER A 132 -12.06 22.29 -12.22
C SER A 132 -11.02 21.52 -11.42
N THR A 133 -10.89 21.77 -10.11
CA THR A 133 -9.86 21.14 -9.26
C THR A 133 -10.27 19.75 -8.75
N HIS A 134 -11.56 19.51 -8.53
CA HIS A 134 -12.08 18.19 -8.11
C HIS A 134 -12.29 17.26 -9.30
N GLN A 135 -12.68 17.84 -10.42
CA GLN A 135 -12.96 17.15 -11.68
C GLN A 135 -11.68 16.48 -12.21
N THR A 136 -10.58 17.23 -12.32
CA THR A 136 -9.28 16.73 -12.84
C THR A 136 -8.70 15.56 -12.04
N LYS A 137 -8.87 15.53 -10.72
CA LYS A 137 -8.36 14.43 -9.88
C LYS A 137 -9.18 13.15 -10.10
N GLN A 138 -10.50 13.21 -9.89
CA GLN A 138 -11.37 12.04 -10.04
C GLN A 138 -11.34 11.48 -11.46
N GLU A 139 -11.22 12.35 -12.46
CA GLU A 139 -11.07 11.99 -13.87
C GLU A 139 -9.84 11.12 -14.11
N LEU A 140 -8.70 11.52 -13.54
CA LEU A 140 -7.45 10.80 -13.68
C LEU A 140 -7.45 9.43 -12.96
N VAL A 141 -8.15 9.33 -11.81
CA VAL A 141 -8.39 8.02 -11.15
C VAL A 141 -9.28 7.14 -12.01
N ALA A 142 -10.33 7.71 -12.59
CA ALA A 142 -11.24 6.97 -13.46
C ALA A 142 -10.49 6.43 -14.68
N GLN A 143 -9.65 7.25 -15.31
CA GLN A 143 -8.80 6.90 -16.44
C GLN A 143 -7.86 5.74 -16.10
N HIS A 144 -7.03 5.88 -15.06
CA HIS A 144 -6.10 4.83 -14.66
C HIS A 144 -6.81 3.55 -14.20
N PHE A 145 -7.93 3.68 -13.48
CA PHE A 145 -8.73 2.53 -13.08
C PHE A 145 -9.32 1.81 -14.29
N ASN A 146 -9.88 2.53 -15.26
CA ASN A 146 -10.44 1.94 -16.47
C ASN A 146 -9.36 1.21 -17.27
N SER A 147 -8.20 1.83 -17.48
CA SER A 147 -7.07 1.23 -18.17
C SER A 147 -6.62 -0.07 -17.49
N LEU A 148 -6.36 -0.02 -16.18
CA LEU A 148 -5.92 -1.19 -15.41
C LEU A 148 -7.00 -2.26 -15.26
N TYR A 149 -8.28 -1.88 -15.20
CA TYR A 149 -9.39 -2.82 -15.21
C TYR A 149 -9.45 -3.57 -16.54
N CYS A 150 -9.29 -2.87 -17.67
CA CYS A 150 -9.29 -3.49 -18.98
C CYS A 150 -8.07 -4.39 -19.21
N ASP A 151 -6.90 -4.00 -18.72
CA ASP A 151 -5.71 -4.87 -18.72
C ASP A 151 -5.89 -6.09 -17.82
N ALA A 152 -6.46 -5.92 -16.63
CA ALA A 152 -6.75 -7.00 -15.70
C ALA A 152 -7.82 -7.98 -16.26
N GLN A 153 -8.85 -7.46 -16.94
CA GLN A 153 -9.87 -8.26 -17.61
C GLN A 153 -9.24 -9.08 -18.74
N ARG A 154 -8.42 -8.44 -19.57
CA ARG A 154 -7.68 -9.10 -20.64
C ARG A 154 -6.78 -10.21 -20.10
N ALA A 155 -5.99 -9.91 -19.07
CA ALA A 155 -5.13 -10.86 -18.38
C ALA A 155 -5.92 -12.07 -17.84
N TYR A 156 -7.04 -11.82 -17.16
CA TYR A 156 -7.90 -12.88 -16.65
C TYR A 156 -8.47 -13.75 -17.78
N VAL A 157 -8.98 -13.13 -18.84
CA VAL A 157 -9.57 -13.86 -19.97
C VAL A 157 -8.52 -14.77 -20.63
N CYS A 158 -7.30 -14.28 -20.81
CA CYS A 158 -6.23 -15.06 -21.41
C CYS A 158 -5.82 -16.28 -20.57
N ASP A 159 -5.87 -16.19 -19.25
CA ASP A 159 -5.41 -17.25 -18.34
C ASP A 159 -6.54 -18.20 -17.90
N HIS A 160 -7.77 -17.71 -17.80
CA HIS A 160 -8.87 -18.41 -17.12
C HIS A 160 -10.20 -18.46 -17.88
N ALA A 161 -10.41 -17.67 -18.95
CA ALA A 161 -11.71 -17.70 -19.61
C ALA A 161 -11.97 -19.03 -20.34
N THR A 162 -13.22 -19.46 -20.23
CA THR A 162 -13.76 -20.55 -21.05
C THR A 162 -14.20 -20.02 -22.42
N VAL A 163 -14.31 -20.92 -23.41
CA VAL A 163 -14.81 -20.58 -24.76
C VAL A 163 -16.23 -19.99 -24.70
N ASN A 164 -17.07 -20.43 -23.75
CA ASN A 164 -18.41 -19.90 -23.55
C ASN A 164 -18.41 -18.45 -23.06
N GLU A 165 -17.52 -18.10 -22.13
CA GLU A 165 -17.37 -16.72 -21.65
C GLU A 165 -16.80 -15.81 -22.74
N LEU A 166 -15.83 -16.30 -23.53
CA LEU A 166 -15.28 -15.58 -24.69
C LEU A 166 -16.35 -15.26 -25.74
N LEU A 167 -17.29 -16.19 -25.97
CA LEU A 167 -18.41 -16.02 -26.90
C LEU A 167 -19.46 -15.03 -26.36
N GLU A 168 -19.77 -15.11 -25.06
CA GLU A 168 -20.71 -14.21 -24.38
C GLU A 168 -20.21 -12.76 -24.41
N PHE A 169 -18.91 -12.55 -24.23
CA PHE A 169 -18.29 -11.23 -24.27
C PHE A 169 -17.86 -10.76 -25.69
N ARG A 170 -18.07 -11.59 -26.73
CA ARG A 170 -17.69 -11.33 -28.12
C ARG A 170 -16.25 -10.83 -28.31
N LEU A 171 -15.32 -11.33 -27.50
CA LEU A 171 -13.92 -10.93 -27.57
C LEU A 171 -13.27 -11.50 -28.85
N GLY A 172 -12.51 -10.68 -29.60
CA GLY A 172 -11.74 -11.14 -30.76
C GLY A 172 -12.54 -11.47 -32.04
N ASN A 173 -13.69 -10.85 -32.25
CA ASN A 173 -14.57 -11.13 -33.41
C ASN A 173 -14.96 -12.63 -33.53
N LEU A 174 -15.00 -13.33 -32.39
CA LEU A 174 -15.41 -14.73 -32.32
C LEU A 174 -16.91 -14.83 -32.65
N THR A 175 -17.23 -15.73 -33.57
CA THR A 175 -18.60 -16.05 -34.02
C THR A 175 -18.95 -17.48 -33.58
N LEU A 176 -20.24 -17.80 -33.46
CA LEU A 176 -20.67 -19.16 -33.07
C LEU A 176 -20.04 -20.28 -33.93
N SER A 177 -19.74 -19.98 -35.20
CA SER A 177 -19.08 -20.88 -36.14
C SER A 177 -17.60 -21.14 -35.84
N SER A 178 -16.89 -20.20 -35.24
CA SER A 178 -15.48 -20.37 -34.81
C SER A 178 -15.36 -21.04 -33.43
N ALA A 179 -16.37 -20.87 -32.57
CA ALA A 179 -16.45 -21.63 -31.31
C ALA A 179 -16.80 -23.11 -31.51
N ALA A 180 -17.61 -23.44 -32.52
CA ALA A 180 -17.99 -24.83 -32.81
C ALA A 180 -16.79 -25.74 -33.13
N ASN A 181 -15.72 -25.22 -33.72
CA ASN A 181 -14.50 -25.99 -34.04
C ASN A 181 -13.56 -26.16 -32.84
N SER A 182 -13.66 -25.32 -31.80
CA SER A 182 -12.80 -25.34 -30.61
C SER A 182 -13.41 -26.09 -29.42
N PHE A 183 -14.69 -26.49 -29.49
CA PHE A 183 -15.39 -27.25 -28.44
C PHE A 183 -14.76 -28.63 -28.13
N ASN A 184 -13.86 -29.15 -28.98
CA ASN A 184 -13.08 -30.36 -28.70
C ASN A 184 -11.80 -30.11 -27.88
N ALA A 185 -11.45 -28.85 -27.60
CA ALA A 185 -10.30 -28.46 -26.81
C ALA A 185 -10.75 -27.89 -25.45
N SER A 186 -11.29 -28.76 -24.60
CA SER A 186 -11.58 -28.45 -23.19
C SER A 186 -10.28 -28.47 -22.36
N GLU A 187 -9.36 -27.57 -22.68
CA GLU A 187 -8.27 -27.22 -21.76
C GLU A 187 -8.46 -25.75 -21.39
N SER A 188 -8.78 -25.53 -20.12
CA SER A 188 -8.92 -24.22 -19.50
C SER A 188 -7.73 -23.31 -19.83
N GLY A 189 -8.03 -22.09 -20.27
CA GLY A 189 -7.08 -21.07 -20.68
C GLY A 189 -7.11 -20.88 -22.20
N ALA A 190 -7.15 -19.63 -22.67
CA ALA A 190 -6.94 -19.28 -24.07
C ALA A 190 -5.48 -19.51 -24.44
N SER A 191 -5.05 -20.78 -24.40
CA SER A 191 -3.71 -21.18 -24.73
C SER A 191 -3.50 -20.92 -26.21
N CYS A 192 -2.74 -19.88 -26.53
CA CYS A 192 -2.29 -19.53 -27.89
C CYS A 192 -1.40 -20.56 -28.58
N LYS A 193 -1.46 -21.80 -28.10
CA LYS A 193 -0.96 -23.00 -28.76
C LYS A 193 -1.86 -23.42 -29.92
N PHE A 194 -3.10 -22.94 -29.99
CA PHE A 194 -4.01 -23.27 -31.10
C PHE A 194 -3.73 -22.39 -32.31
N ARG A 195 -3.29 -23.03 -33.39
CA ARG A 195 -2.85 -22.42 -34.66
C ARG A 195 -4.03 -22.30 -35.65
N ASP A 196 -5.17 -21.82 -35.16
CA ASP A 196 -6.34 -21.51 -35.98
C ASP A 196 -6.43 -19.98 -36.17
N SER A 197 -6.73 -19.53 -37.39
CA SER A 197 -6.74 -18.09 -37.74
C SER A 197 -7.83 -17.33 -36.98
N ALA A 198 -8.87 -18.01 -36.51
CA ALA A 198 -9.87 -17.45 -35.61
C ALA A 198 -9.31 -17.06 -34.23
N PHE A 199 -8.22 -17.69 -33.79
CA PHE A 199 -7.56 -17.42 -32.51
C PHE A 199 -6.37 -16.48 -32.62
N GLU A 200 -5.91 -16.15 -33.83
CA GLU A 200 -4.76 -15.29 -34.05
C GLU A 200 -4.97 -13.88 -33.48
N GLN A 201 -6.20 -13.35 -33.58
CA GLN A 201 -6.58 -12.07 -32.97
C GLN A 201 -6.67 -12.14 -31.45
N LEU A 202 -7.19 -13.24 -30.90
CA LEU A 202 -7.21 -13.47 -29.45
C LEU A 202 -5.78 -13.64 -28.90
N CYS A 203 -4.89 -14.21 -29.70
CA CYS A 203 -3.50 -14.41 -29.33
C CYS A 203 -2.65 -13.15 -29.44
N ALA A 204 -2.90 -12.32 -30.45
CA ALA A 204 -2.39 -10.95 -30.46
C ALA A 204 -2.88 -10.18 -29.23
N TYR A 205 -4.18 -10.31 -28.89
CA TYR A 205 -4.79 -9.70 -27.70
C TYR A 205 -4.13 -10.16 -26.38
N CYS A 206 -3.73 -11.42 -26.29
CA CYS A 206 -3.07 -11.99 -25.09
C CYS A 206 -1.53 -11.84 -25.05
N SER A 207 -0.89 -11.59 -26.19
CA SER A 207 0.59 -11.63 -26.31
C SER A 207 1.33 -10.55 -25.51
N GLY A 208 0.69 -9.41 -25.22
CA GLY A 208 1.32 -8.27 -24.54
C GLY A 208 1.32 -8.30 -23.00
N LEU A 209 0.64 -9.27 -22.36
CA LEU A 209 0.41 -9.24 -20.89
C LEU A 209 1.12 -10.34 -20.12
N ARG A 210 1.87 -11.19 -20.83
CA ARG A 210 2.53 -12.36 -20.22
C ARG A 210 3.56 -11.98 -19.15
N ASP A 211 4.19 -10.82 -19.29
CA ASP A 211 5.21 -10.35 -18.35
C ASP A 211 4.63 -9.53 -17.18
N ASP A 212 3.38 -9.04 -17.30
CA ASP A 212 2.72 -8.16 -16.32
C ASP A 212 1.56 -8.84 -15.56
N TYR A 213 1.27 -10.11 -15.86
CA TYR A 213 0.13 -10.83 -15.29
C TYR A 213 0.17 -10.87 -13.76
N ASP A 214 1.32 -11.16 -13.16
CA ASP A 214 1.46 -11.24 -11.70
C ASP A 214 1.15 -9.89 -11.02
N ALA A 215 1.44 -8.79 -11.70
CA ALA A 215 1.17 -7.43 -11.22
C ALA A 215 -0.30 -7.03 -11.36
N LEU A 216 -1.02 -7.60 -12.35
CA LEU A 216 -2.44 -7.37 -12.60
C LEU A 216 -3.35 -8.34 -11.84
N LYS A 217 -2.84 -9.51 -11.47
CA LYS A 217 -3.59 -10.61 -10.83
C LYS A 217 -4.34 -10.18 -9.57
N SER A 218 -3.75 -9.30 -8.76
CA SER A 218 -4.42 -8.80 -7.54
C SER A 218 -5.60 -7.88 -7.86
N ILE A 219 -5.47 -7.02 -8.89
CA ILE A 219 -6.55 -6.15 -9.35
C ILE A 219 -7.64 -7.01 -10.00
N ALA A 220 -7.26 -7.97 -10.86
CA ALA A 220 -8.18 -8.91 -11.48
C ALA A 220 -8.99 -9.71 -10.45
N LYS A 221 -8.33 -10.30 -9.44
CA LYS A 221 -9.04 -11.03 -8.38
C LYS A 221 -9.97 -10.14 -7.57
N TRP A 222 -9.55 -8.92 -7.26
CA TRP A 222 -10.39 -7.96 -6.54
C TRP A 222 -11.58 -7.52 -7.38
N SER A 223 -11.37 -7.18 -8.65
CA SER A 223 -12.41 -6.71 -9.55
C SER A 223 -13.43 -7.81 -9.74
N MET A 224 -13.02 -9.05 -10.03
CA MET A 224 -13.95 -10.18 -10.11
C MET A 224 -14.80 -10.37 -8.85
N LYS A 225 -14.19 -10.22 -7.66
CA LYS A 225 -14.90 -10.42 -6.38
C LYS A 225 -15.87 -9.29 -6.05
N LYS A 226 -15.55 -8.04 -6.43
CA LYS A 226 -16.30 -6.85 -6.00
C LYS A 226 -17.15 -6.24 -7.12
N CYS A 227 -16.82 -6.55 -8.36
CA CYS A 227 -17.02 -5.76 -9.55
C CYS A 227 -16.86 -6.63 -10.82
N GLY A 228 -17.61 -7.74 -10.84
CA GLY A 228 -17.50 -8.78 -11.87
C GLY A 228 -17.66 -8.23 -13.29
N PHE A 229 -17.08 -8.95 -14.25
CA PHE A 229 -17.15 -8.57 -15.66
C PHE A 229 -18.60 -8.63 -16.16
N SER A 230 -19.01 -7.57 -16.84
CA SER A 230 -20.32 -7.44 -17.49
C SER A 230 -20.13 -7.28 -18.99
N SER A 231 -21.19 -7.51 -19.78
CA SER A 231 -21.18 -7.23 -21.21
C SER A 231 -20.88 -5.76 -21.52
N SER A 232 -21.35 -4.82 -20.69
CA SER A 232 -21.06 -3.39 -20.83
C SER A 232 -19.59 -3.04 -20.59
N THR A 233 -18.99 -3.59 -19.53
CA THR A 233 -17.57 -3.34 -19.23
C THR A 233 -16.65 -4.02 -20.24
N ALA A 234 -17.01 -5.20 -20.74
CA ALA A 234 -16.30 -5.87 -21.84
C ALA A 234 -16.37 -5.06 -23.15
N ALA A 235 -17.54 -4.53 -23.51
CA ALA A 235 -17.71 -3.67 -24.67
C ALA A 235 -16.86 -2.39 -24.55
N PHE A 236 -16.89 -1.74 -23.38
CA PHE A 236 -16.04 -0.58 -23.09
C PHE A 236 -14.55 -0.91 -23.25
N CYS A 237 -14.07 -1.99 -22.63
CA CYS A 237 -12.67 -2.38 -22.71
C CYS A 237 -12.23 -2.78 -24.12
N SER A 238 -13.13 -3.36 -24.92
CA SER A 238 -12.84 -3.66 -26.33
C SER A 238 -12.65 -2.37 -27.16
N ALA A 239 -13.51 -1.36 -26.95
CA ALA A 239 -13.44 -0.07 -27.63
C ALA A 239 -12.23 0.76 -27.16
N PHE A 240 -11.98 0.81 -25.85
CA PHE A 240 -10.85 1.50 -25.24
C PHE A 240 -9.53 1.04 -25.88
N ASN A 241 -9.34 -0.27 -25.98
CA ASN A 241 -8.14 -0.88 -26.54
C ASN A 241 -7.94 -0.63 -28.04
N ALA A 242 -9.03 -0.62 -28.81
CA ALA A 242 -8.99 -0.29 -30.23
C ALA A 242 -8.55 1.17 -30.47
N THR A 243 -8.91 2.06 -29.54
CA THR A 243 -8.62 3.49 -29.62
C THR A 243 -7.17 3.80 -29.23
N SER A 244 -6.66 3.14 -28.18
CA SER A 244 -5.25 3.24 -27.75
C SER A 244 -4.25 2.74 -28.81
N THR A 245 -4.67 1.83 -29.69
CA THR A 245 -3.81 1.27 -30.76
C THR A 245 -3.74 2.18 -31.99
N SER A 246 -4.74 3.05 -32.21
CA SER A 246 -4.85 3.83 -33.44
C SER A 246 -4.25 5.23 -33.35
N ASN A 247 -4.04 5.79 -32.17
CA ASN A 247 -3.59 7.17 -32.03
C ASN A 247 -2.67 7.34 -30.81
N ASN A 248 -1.38 7.57 -31.05
CA ASN A 248 -0.41 8.01 -30.02
C ASN A 248 -0.73 9.41 -29.43
N ASN A 249 -1.89 9.99 -29.80
CA ASN A 249 -2.24 11.40 -29.64
C ASN A 249 -3.72 11.63 -29.32
N VAL A 250 -4.56 10.58 -29.19
CA VAL A 250 -5.92 10.79 -28.67
C VAL A 250 -5.78 10.84 -27.17
N SER A 251 -5.79 12.08 -26.69
CA SER A 251 -6.09 12.45 -25.31
C SER A 251 -7.15 11.48 -24.78
N GLU A 252 -6.75 10.64 -23.83
CA GLU A 252 -7.57 9.63 -23.15
C GLU A 252 -8.88 10.24 -22.61
N THR A 253 -8.93 11.57 -22.50
CA THR A 253 -10.07 12.44 -22.24
C THR A 253 -11.17 12.47 -23.32
N ALA A 254 -10.94 12.03 -24.56
CA ALA A 254 -11.98 12.03 -25.61
C ALA A 254 -13.07 10.95 -25.40
N LEU A 255 -12.78 9.89 -24.64
CA LEU A 255 -13.78 8.93 -24.14
C LEU A 255 -14.39 9.36 -22.78
N LEU A 256 -13.87 10.44 -22.18
CA LEU A 256 -14.40 11.05 -20.95
C LEU A 256 -15.28 12.28 -21.20
N ASP A 257 -15.20 12.88 -22.40
CA ASP A 257 -16.00 14.07 -22.79
C ASP A 257 -17.47 13.72 -23.09
N THR A 258 -17.78 12.43 -23.30
CA THR A 258 -19.16 11.97 -23.28
C THR A 258 -19.60 11.77 -21.84
N GLN A 259 -20.67 12.47 -21.50
CA GLN A 259 -21.60 12.41 -20.36
C GLN A 259 -21.92 11.01 -19.74
N ASP A 260 -21.25 9.94 -20.17
CA ASP A 260 -21.43 8.51 -19.87
C ASP A 260 -20.34 7.89 -18.96
N VAL A 261 -19.46 8.69 -18.35
CA VAL A 261 -18.57 8.20 -17.27
C VAL A 261 -19.41 7.61 -16.10
N GLY A 262 -20.69 7.96 -16.02
CA GLY A 262 -21.59 7.63 -14.91
C GLY A 262 -22.14 6.21 -14.84
N THR A 263 -22.26 5.46 -15.94
CA THR A 263 -23.04 4.19 -15.93
C THR A 263 -22.42 3.01 -16.65
N GLU A 264 -21.70 3.20 -17.75
CA GLU A 264 -21.21 2.06 -18.57
C GLU A 264 -19.70 1.81 -18.50
N SER A 265 -18.93 2.77 -17.99
CA SER A 265 -17.50 2.58 -17.74
C SER A 265 -17.25 1.65 -16.53
N PRO A 266 -16.14 0.89 -16.53
CA PRO A 266 -15.74 0.09 -15.37
C PRO A 266 -15.67 0.92 -14.09
N TYR A 267 -15.08 2.11 -14.14
CA TYR A 267 -15.05 3.03 -13.01
C TYR A 267 -16.44 3.44 -12.57
N GLY A 268 -17.35 3.85 -13.47
CA GLY A 268 -18.72 4.23 -13.13
C GLY A 268 -19.48 3.13 -12.37
N SER A 269 -19.41 1.90 -12.89
CA SER A 269 -20.01 0.71 -12.26
C SER A 269 -19.36 0.34 -10.92
N CYS A 270 -18.05 0.55 -10.80
CA CYS A 270 -17.26 0.09 -9.65
C CYS A 270 -16.87 1.16 -8.64
N ARG A 271 -17.19 2.43 -8.91
CA ARG A 271 -16.76 3.59 -8.13
C ARG A 271 -17.01 3.42 -6.65
N VAL A 272 -18.24 3.05 -6.28
CA VAL A 272 -18.64 2.86 -4.89
C VAL A 272 -17.81 1.77 -4.21
N LYS A 273 -17.53 0.67 -4.92
CA LYS A 273 -16.75 -0.46 -4.39
C LYS A 273 -15.26 -0.13 -4.26
N LEU A 274 -14.73 0.61 -5.23
CA LEU A 274 -13.36 1.11 -5.21
C LEU A 274 -13.16 2.09 -4.04
N LEU A 275 -14.05 3.07 -3.90
CA LEU A 275 -13.98 4.05 -2.82
C LEU A 275 -14.17 3.41 -1.44
N ASP A 276 -15.06 2.42 -1.31
CA ASP A 276 -15.19 1.63 -0.07
C ASP A 276 -13.89 0.90 0.28
N ALA A 277 -13.23 0.30 -0.71
CA ALA A 277 -11.96 -0.36 -0.49
C ALA A 277 -10.92 0.67 -0.03
N THR A 278 -10.80 1.81 -0.69
CA THR A 278 -9.86 2.88 -0.30
C THR A 278 -10.11 3.37 1.13
N ILE A 279 -11.37 3.60 1.51
CA ILE A 279 -11.74 3.99 2.88
C ILE A 279 -11.30 2.90 3.87
N PHE A 280 -11.66 1.65 3.63
CA PHE A 280 -11.30 0.53 4.51
C PHE A 280 -9.79 0.38 4.68
N TRP A 281 -9.02 0.44 3.59
CA TRP A 281 -7.56 0.35 3.63
C TRP A 281 -6.96 1.53 4.40
N SER A 282 -7.46 2.74 4.19
CA SER A 282 -6.98 3.94 4.88
C SER A 282 -7.18 3.87 6.40
N GLU A 283 -8.35 3.40 6.86
CA GLU A 283 -8.64 3.20 8.28
C GLU A 283 -7.76 2.09 8.87
N ALA A 284 -7.59 0.97 8.15
CA ALA A 284 -6.73 -0.12 8.57
C ALA A 284 -5.27 0.33 8.75
N PHE A 285 -4.72 1.11 7.80
CA PHE A 285 -3.37 1.68 7.95
C PHE A 285 -3.28 2.69 9.08
N GLY A 286 -4.28 3.55 9.22
CA GLY A 286 -4.35 4.52 10.32
C GLY A 286 -4.27 3.82 11.69
N ILE A 287 -5.02 2.74 11.89
CA ILE A 287 -4.98 1.94 13.12
C ILE A 287 -3.63 1.23 13.29
N ALA A 288 -3.10 0.59 12.24
CA ALA A 288 -1.83 -0.14 12.31
C ALA A 288 -0.65 0.78 12.65
N TRP A 289 -0.59 1.96 12.04
CA TRP A 289 0.42 2.96 12.33
C TRP A 289 0.24 3.59 13.71
N SER A 290 -1.00 3.79 14.17
CA SER A 290 -1.28 4.25 15.53
C SER A 290 -0.78 3.25 16.58
N ALA A 291 -1.01 1.95 16.36
CA ALA A 291 -0.50 0.89 17.24
C ALA A 291 1.04 0.86 17.25
N THR A 292 1.67 1.02 16.10
CA THR A 292 3.15 1.10 16.00
C THR A 292 3.70 2.35 16.70
N GLY A 293 3.02 3.49 16.54
CA GLY A 293 3.33 4.73 17.25
C GLY A 293 3.24 4.58 18.77
N PHE A 294 2.23 3.88 19.27
CA PHE A 294 2.11 3.55 20.68
C PHE A 294 3.30 2.72 21.19
N LEU A 295 3.74 1.70 20.43
CA LEU A 295 4.93 0.93 20.77
C LEU A 295 6.20 1.81 20.83
N LEU A 296 6.35 2.77 19.93
CA LEU A 296 7.45 3.74 19.96
C LEU A 296 7.39 4.65 21.20
N ILE A 297 6.20 5.09 21.61
CA ILE A 297 6.01 5.88 22.84
C ILE A 297 6.40 5.06 24.06
N VAL A 298 5.98 3.79 24.13
CA VAL A 298 6.36 2.89 25.22
C VAL A 298 7.89 2.74 25.29
N LEU A 299 8.56 2.51 24.15
CA LEU A 299 10.03 2.45 24.12
C LEU A 299 10.68 3.76 24.56
N LEU A 300 10.18 4.90 24.09
CA LEU A 300 10.70 6.20 24.47
C LEU A 300 10.56 6.43 25.98
N PHE A 301 9.42 6.05 26.56
CA PHE A 301 9.20 6.10 28.00
C PHE A 301 10.22 5.24 28.76
N PHE A 302 10.48 4.00 28.33
CA PHE A 302 11.51 3.16 28.93
C PHE A 302 12.92 3.76 28.83
N VAL A 303 13.29 4.33 27.68
CA VAL A 303 14.57 5.01 27.49
C VAL A 303 14.71 6.20 28.44
N VAL A 304 13.66 7.00 28.60
CA VAL A 304 13.65 8.14 29.54
C VAL A 304 13.77 7.66 30.99
N LEU A 305 13.10 6.58 31.38
CA LEU A 305 13.25 6.00 32.72
C LEU A 305 14.68 5.50 32.99
N LEU A 306 15.31 4.87 31.99
CA LEU A 306 16.71 4.45 32.09
C LEU A 306 17.66 5.64 32.19
N LEU A 307 17.41 6.72 31.45
CA LEU A 307 18.15 7.97 31.57
C LEU A 307 18.01 8.59 32.97
N ARG A 308 16.78 8.69 33.50
CA ARG A 308 16.53 9.21 34.86
C ARG A 308 17.26 8.40 35.92
N LYS A 309 17.21 7.06 35.83
CA LYS A 309 17.91 6.19 36.78
C LYS A 309 19.42 6.44 36.77
N HIS A 310 20.00 6.70 35.60
CA HIS A 310 21.43 7.00 35.50
C HIS A 310 21.76 8.41 35.98
N THR A 311 20.90 9.41 35.79
CA THR A 311 21.15 10.74 36.36
C THR A 311 21.08 10.77 37.89
N HIS A 312 20.17 9.99 38.50
CA HIS A 312 20.10 9.89 39.97
C HIS A 312 21.31 9.17 40.58
N ALA A 313 21.87 8.16 39.88
CA ALA A 313 23.08 7.49 40.34
C ALA A 313 24.27 8.46 40.41
N ASP A 314 24.47 9.28 39.38
CA ASP A 314 25.56 10.27 39.37
C ASP A 314 25.38 11.38 40.42
N ALA A 315 24.14 11.74 40.78
CA ALA A 315 23.90 12.74 41.82
C ALA A 315 24.28 12.24 43.22
N LEU A 316 24.01 10.95 43.51
CA LEU A 316 24.40 10.33 44.78
C LEU A 316 25.93 10.19 44.92
N ASP A 317 26.64 9.92 43.83
CA ASP A 317 28.11 9.84 43.86
C ASP A 317 28.77 11.20 44.14
N LEU A 318 28.11 12.32 43.77
CA LEU A 318 28.59 13.67 44.06
C LEU A 318 28.41 14.06 45.53
N ASP A 319 27.27 13.73 46.14
CA ASP A 319 27.01 14.00 47.55
C ASP A 319 27.99 13.24 48.48
N ASP A 320 28.38 12.00 48.14
CA ASP A 320 29.35 11.22 48.92
C ASP A 320 30.78 11.78 48.85
N VAL A 321 31.14 12.48 47.77
CA VAL A 321 32.45 13.14 47.65
C VAL A 321 32.50 14.40 48.51
N ASP A 322 31.45 15.24 48.47
CA ASP A 322 31.40 16.47 49.27
C ASP A 322 31.39 16.18 50.78
N ASN A 323 30.63 15.17 51.21
CA ASN A 323 30.52 14.80 52.62
C ASN A 323 31.85 14.22 53.18
N ASN A 324 32.65 13.57 52.34
CA ASN A 324 33.98 13.10 52.74
C ASN A 324 35.01 14.23 52.81
N THR A 325 34.87 15.29 52.00
CA THR A 325 35.76 16.46 52.09
C THR A 325 35.52 17.26 53.36
N GLU A 326 34.28 17.48 53.80
CA GLU A 326 34.00 18.19 55.06
C GLU A 326 34.55 17.46 56.29
N ALA A 327 34.45 16.13 56.33
CA ALA A 327 34.96 15.31 57.44
C ALA A 327 36.51 15.33 57.57
N VAL A 328 37.23 15.71 56.51
CA VAL A 328 38.70 15.87 56.55
C VAL A 328 39.09 17.23 57.15
N TYR A 329 38.30 18.28 56.94
CA TYR A 329 38.58 19.61 57.50
C TYR A 329 38.24 19.73 59.00
N GLU A 330 37.33 18.90 59.53
CA GLU A 330 37.01 18.91 60.96
C GLU A 330 38.06 18.18 61.84
N LYS A 331 38.99 17.45 61.22
CA LYS A 331 40.08 16.72 61.92
C LYS A 331 41.46 17.37 61.82
N ALA A 332 41.58 18.52 61.16
CA ALA A 332 42.82 19.29 61.01
C ALA A 332 42.84 20.49 61.97
#